data_AF-A0A5A8AFE0-F1
#
_entry.id   AF-A0A5A8AFE0-F1
#
_cell.length_a   1.000
_cell.length_b   1.000
_cell.length_c   1.000
_cell.angle_alpha   90.00
_cell.angle_beta   90.00
_cell.angle_gamma   90.00
#
_symmetry.space_group_name_H-M   'P 1'
#
loop_
_entity.id
_entity.type
_entity.pdbx_description
1 polymer ?
#
loop_
_entity_poly.entity_id
_entity_poly.type
_entity_poly.pdbx_seq_one_letter_code
_entity_poly.pdbx_strand_id
1 'polypeptide(L)'
;MKVPLETIFSWFEKGDMPTENQFQQTFSSFRHLDENIRMDEITGLNDYIKQNREQIELLKGSGADFSFGGILRPTDHITVKPGSAKWFWAGSGVYANASGVTVENFGIISFDGSVWSVLEIGMPGGGEGGFVDLTQED
;
A
#
# COMPACT_ATOMS: atom_id res chain seq x y z
N MET A 1 -4.22 -40.79 14.03
CA MET A 1 -5.41 -40.68 13.15
C MET A 1 -6.34 -39.68 13.82
N LYS A 2 -6.93 -38.72 13.09
CA LYS A 2 -7.90 -37.77 13.68
C LYS A 2 -9.25 -38.48 13.85
N VAL A 3 -10.01 -38.13 14.88
CA VAL A 3 -11.39 -38.62 15.04
C VAL A 3 -12.25 -38.05 13.91
N PRO A 4 -13.02 -38.89 13.17
CA PRO A 4 -13.92 -38.40 12.13
C PRO A 4 -15.02 -37.48 12.69
N LEU A 5 -15.40 -36.45 11.92
CA LEU A 5 -16.47 -35.49 12.28
C LEU A 5 -17.79 -36.19 12.61
N GLU A 6 -18.16 -37.21 11.82
CA GLU A 6 -19.39 -37.99 12.04
C GLU A 6 -19.41 -38.69 13.41
N THR A 7 -18.24 -39.16 13.87
CA THR A 7 -18.09 -39.75 15.20
C THR A 7 -18.30 -38.70 16.29
N ILE A 8 -17.71 -37.50 16.13
CA ILE A 8 -17.87 -36.39 17.08
C ILE A 8 -19.34 -35.97 17.20
N PHE A 9 -20.06 -35.86 16.08
CA PHE A 9 -21.48 -35.49 16.09
C PHE A 9 -22.35 -36.56 16.75
N SER A 10 -22.05 -37.84 16.52
CA SER A 10 -22.81 -38.94 17.12
C SER A 10 -22.79 -38.94 18.65
N TRP A 11 -21.69 -38.49 19.28
CA TRP A 11 -21.59 -38.41 20.74
C TRP A 11 -22.62 -37.45 21.32
N PHE A 12 -22.82 -36.31 20.67
CA PHE A 12 -23.83 -35.34 21.07
C PHE A 12 -25.26 -35.85 20.82
N GLU A 13 -25.51 -36.47 19.67
CA GLU A 13 -26.83 -36.99 19.31
C GLU A 13 -27.32 -38.11 20.23
N LYS A 14 -26.40 -38.99 20.65
CA LYS A 14 -26.71 -40.18 21.46
C LYS A 14 -26.52 -39.98 22.96
N GLY A 15 -25.87 -38.87 23.35
CA GLY A 15 -25.46 -38.63 24.73
C GLY A 15 -24.27 -39.49 25.18
N ASP A 16 -23.44 -39.95 24.25
CA ASP A 16 -22.23 -40.72 24.55
C ASP A 16 -21.08 -39.79 24.97
N MET A 17 -20.21 -40.26 25.87
CA MET A 17 -18.98 -39.54 26.25
C MET A 17 -17.77 -40.10 25.49
N PRO A 18 -16.90 -39.23 24.91
CA PRO A 18 -15.65 -39.68 24.33
C PRO A 18 -14.69 -40.19 25.40
N THR A 19 -13.80 -41.11 25.01
CA THR A 19 -12.63 -41.47 25.82
C THR A 19 -11.64 -40.31 25.91
N GLU A 20 -10.75 -40.33 26.90
CA GLU A 20 -9.70 -39.31 27.06
C GLU A 20 -8.88 -39.09 25.78
N ASN A 21 -8.47 -40.18 25.14
CA ASN A 21 -7.70 -40.12 23.89
C ASN A 21 -8.51 -39.49 22.74
N GLN A 22 -9.79 -39.86 22.62
CA GLN A 22 -10.68 -39.27 21.61
C GLN A 22 -10.90 -37.77 21.86
N PHE A 23 -11.10 -37.37 23.11
CA PHE A 23 -11.22 -35.97 23.49
C PHE A 23 -9.96 -35.17 23.12
N GLN A 24 -8.79 -35.67 23.51
CA GLN A 24 -7.51 -35.01 23.21
C GLN A 24 -7.30 -34.88 21.69
N GLN A 25 -7.54 -35.94 20.92
CA GLN A 25 -7.41 -35.91 19.47
C GLN A 25 -8.35 -34.90 18.81
N THR A 26 -9.60 -34.81 19.27
CA THR A 26 -10.57 -33.85 18.75
C THR A 26 -10.14 -32.42 19.05
N PHE A 27 -9.81 -32.10 20.31
CA PHE A 27 -9.44 -30.73 20.69
C PHE A 27 -8.12 -30.27 20.05
N SER A 28 -7.11 -31.14 19.95
CA SER A 28 -5.86 -30.84 19.24
C SER A 28 -6.00 -30.78 17.72
N SER A 29 -7.14 -31.18 17.17
CA SER A 29 -7.39 -31.07 15.72
C SER A 29 -7.93 -29.70 15.30
N PHE A 30 -8.49 -28.94 16.25
CA PHE A 30 -8.95 -27.58 16.03
C PHE A 30 -7.80 -26.59 16.12
N ARG A 31 -7.96 -25.45 15.46
CA ARG A 31 -7.02 -24.35 15.54
C ARG A 31 -7.34 -23.47 16.74
N HIS A 32 -6.31 -23.13 17.51
CA HIS A 32 -6.43 -22.25 18.66
C HIS A 32 -6.18 -20.79 18.26
N LEU A 33 -6.86 -19.85 18.93
CA LEU A 33 -6.85 -18.42 18.57
C LEU A 33 -5.53 -17.71 18.89
N ASP A 34 -4.76 -18.27 19.82
CA ASP A 34 -3.43 -17.82 20.22
C ASP A 34 -2.33 -18.22 19.23
N GLU A 35 -2.65 -19.08 18.26
CA GLU A 35 -1.73 -19.48 17.21
C GLU A 35 -1.96 -18.68 15.93
N ASN A 36 -0.91 -18.00 15.48
CA ASN A 36 -0.93 -17.34 14.18
C ASN A 36 -1.06 -18.36 13.05
N ILE A 37 -1.84 -18.00 12.03
CA ILE A 37 -1.98 -18.80 10.82
C ILE A 37 -0.66 -18.76 10.05
N ARG A 38 -0.08 -19.92 9.77
CA ARG A 38 1.11 -19.98 8.92
C ARG A 38 0.69 -19.81 7.45
N MET A 39 1.49 -19.05 6.69
CA MET A 39 1.17 -18.72 5.29
C MET A 39 1.13 -19.96 4.38
N ASP A 40 1.90 -21.00 4.70
CA ASP A 40 1.95 -22.27 3.95
C ASP A 40 0.70 -23.14 4.14
N GLU A 41 -0.10 -22.87 5.17
CA GLU A 41 -1.37 -23.58 5.41
C GLU A 41 -2.55 -22.98 4.63
N ILE A 42 -2.38 -21.80 4.02
CA ILE A 42 -3.44 -21.10 3.29
C ILE A 42 -3.30 -21.42 1.80
N THR A 43 -4.13 -22.35 1.32
CA THR A 43 -4.21 -22.72 -0.09
C THR A 43 -4.49 -21.50 -0.98
N GLY A 44 -3.69 -21.33 -2.04
CA GLY A 44 -3.84 -20.26 -3.03
C GLY A 44 -3.31 -18.89 -2.62
N LEU A 45 -2.88 -18.70 -1.37
CA LEU A 45 -2.35 -17.41 -0.90
C LEU A 45 -1.04 -17.02 -1.62
N ASN A 46 -0.12 -17.99 -1.75
CA ASN A 46 1.14 -17.76 -2.46
C ASN A 46 0.94 -17.43 -3.93
N ASP A 47 -0.02 -18.10 -4.59
CA ASP A 47 -0.34 -17.85 -6.00
C ASP A 47 -0.92 -16.45 -6.18
N TYR A 48 -1.83 -16.04 -5.29
CA TYR A 48 -2.39 -14.69 -5.30
C TYR A 48 -1.32 -13.59 -5.09
N ILE A 49 -0.42 -13.80 -4.13
CA ILE A 49 0.70 -12.87 -3.88
C ILE A 49 1.61 -12.79 -5.12
N LYS A 50 1.88 -13.92 -5.77
CA LYS A 50 2.71 -13.98 -6.98
C LYS A 50 2.04 -13.25 -8.15
N GLN A 51 0.76 -13.52 -8.42
CA GLN A 51 0.00 -12.86 -9.48
C GLN A 51 -0.06 -11.34 -9.28
N ASN A 52 -0.30 -10.87 -8.05
CA ASN A 52 -0.29 -9.44 -7.75
C ASN A 52 1.08 -8.81 -7.97
N ARG A 53 2.17 -9.52 -7.62
CA ARG A 53 3.53 -9.05 -7.91
C ARG A 53 3.78 -8.93 -9.41
N GLU A 54 3.38 -9.94 -10.19
CA GLU A 54 3.51 -9.93 -11.65
C GLU A 54 2.73 -8.75 -12.28
N GLN A 55 1.53 -8.45 -11.79
CA GLN A 55 0.77 -7.26 -12.25
C GLN A 55 1.50 -5.94 -11.94
N ILE A 56 2.13 -5.81 -10.78
CA ILE A 56 2.94 -4.64 -10.44
C ILE A 56 4.16 -4.52 -11.37
N GLU A 57 4.82 -5.64 -11.67
CA GLU A 57 5.96 -5.67 -12.58
C GLU A 57 5.55 -5.34 -14.03
N LEU A 58 4.40 -5.83 -14.48
CA LEU A 58 3.82 -5.47 -15.78
C LEU A 58 3.46 -3.98 -15.86
N LEU A 59 2.89 -3.40 -14.80
CA LEU A 59 2.63 -1.96 -14.72
C LEU A 59 3.91 -1.13 -14.74
N LYS A 60 5.00 -1.63 -14.13
CA LYS A 60 6.33 -0.99 -14.18
C LYS A 60 7.03 -1.16 -15.53
N GLY A 61 6.82 -2.30 -16.19
CA GLY A 61 7.47 -2.68 -17.46
C GLY A 61 6.72 -2.23 -18.72
N SER A 62 5.45 -1.85 -18.62
CA SER A 62 4.61 -1.41 -19.74
C SER A 62 5.04 -0.08 -20.35
N GLY A 63 6.06 0.59 -19.80
CA GLY A 63 6.49 1.89 -20.30
C GLY A 63 5.41 2.96 -20.17
N ALA A 64 4.40 2.74 -19.30
CA ALA A 64 3.56 3.81 -18.81
C ALA A 64 4.44 4.71 -17.93
N ASP A 65 5.30 5.48 -18.57
CA ASP A 65 6.06 6.57 -17.99
C ASP A 65 5.06 7.68 -17.67
N PHE A 66 4.24 7.43 -16.64
CA PHE A 66 3.48 8.51 -16.03
C PHE A 66 4.51 9.52 -15.57
N SER A 67 4.51 10.67 -16.23
CA SER A 67 5.33 11.81 -15.84
C SER A 67 4.94 12.27 -14.44
N PHE A 68 3.77 11.90 -13.94
CA PHE A 68 3.33 12.20 -12.59
C PHE A 68 3.95 11.25 -11.55
N GLY A 69 4.70 11.83 -10.60
CA GLY A 69 5.36 11.16 -9.48
C GLY A 69 4.62 11.24 -8.15
N GLY A 70 3.45 11.91 -8.09
CA GLY A 70 2.65 12.05 -6.87
C GLY A 70 2.87 13.37 -6.13
N ILE A 71 2.57 13.36 -4.83
CA ILE A 71 2.82 14.48 -3.92
C ILE A 71 4.19 14.29 -3.28
N LEU A 72 5.03 15.32 -3.31
CA LEU A 72 6.34 15.33 -2.67
C LEU A 72 6.29 16.05 -1.33
N ARG A 73 6.83 15.40 -0.30
CA ARG A 73 7.09 16.00 1.02
C ARG A 73 8.58 16.27 1.20
N PRO A 74 8.97 17.27 2.01
CA PRO A 74 10.38 17.59 2.26
C PRO A 74 11.28 16.44 2.73
N THR A 75 10.69 15.40 3.35
CA THR A 75 11.39 14.25 3.94
C THR A 75 11.41 13.01 3.05
N ASP A 76 10.72 13.02 1.91
CA ASP A 76 10.59 11.80 1.10
C ASP A 76 11.91 11.47 0.37
N HIS A 77 12.15 10.17 0.17
CA HIS A 77 13.28 9.70 -0.64
C HIS A 77 12.80 9.34 -2.05
N ILE A 78 13.21 10.13 -3.04
CA ILE A 78 12.86 9.90 -4.45
C ILE A 78 14.03 9.24 -5.18
N THR A 79 13.72 8.22 -5.99
CA THR A 79 14.64 7.71 -7.00
C THR A 79 13.91 7.69 -8.34
N VAL A 80 14.45 8.41 -9.33
CA VAL A 80 13.94 8.44 -10.71
C VAL A 80 15.01 7.83 -11.62
N LYS A 81 14.57 6.99 -12.56
CA LYS A 81 15.47 6.45 -13.59
C LYS A 81 15.96 7.60 -14.49
N PRO A 82 17.28 7.74 -14.70
CA PRO A 82 17.82 8.77 -15.59
C PRO A 82 17.16 8.75 -16.98
N GLY A 83 16.65 9.90 -17.42
CA GLY A 83 15.95 10.05 -18.70
C GLY A 83 14.43 9.81 -18.64
N SER A 84 13.87 9.47 -17.48
CA SER A 84 12.42 9.24 -17.28
C SER A 84 11.84 10.26 -16.30
N ALA A 85 11.88 11.55 -16.66
CA ALA A 85 11.54 12.65 -15.77
C ALA A 85 10.17 12.51 -15.10
N LYS A 86 10.14 12.74 -13.78
CA LYS A 86 8.92 12.73 -12.97
C LYS A 86 8.63 14.13 -12.42
N TRP A 87 7.34 14.44 -12.27
CA TRP A 87 6.79 15.70 -11.84
C TRP A 87 5.95 15.46 -10.59
N PHE A 88 6.18 16.24 -9.56
CA PHE A 88 5.60 16.09 -8.25
C PHE A 88 4.88 17.37 -7.84
N TRP A 89 3.77 17.21 -7.13
CA TRP A 89 3.08 18.33 -6.50
C TRP A 89 3.77 18.61 -5.17
N ALA A 90 4.13 19.87 -4.94
CA ALA A 90 4.84 20.33 -3.76
C ALA A 90 4.03 21.45 -3.08
N GLY A 91 3.80 21.29 -1.78
CA GLY A 91 3.27 22.38 -0.95
C GLY A 91 4.38 23.35 -0.56
N SER A 92 4.06 24.34 0.25
CA SER A 92 5.07 25.28 0.75
C SER A 92 6.08 24.58 1.67
N GLY A 93 7.35 24.92 1.52
CA GLY A 93 8.43 24.37 2.33
C GLY A 93 9.77 24.30 1.61
N VAL A 94 10.79 23.85 2.36
CA VAL A 94 12.15 23.63 1.85
C VAL A 94 12.37 22.14 1.65
N TYR A 95 12.58 21.75 0.41
CA TYR A 95 12.72 20.36 -0.03
C TYR A 95 14.19 19.95 -0.03
N ALA A 96 14.69 19.52 1.14
CA ALA A 96 16.05 19.01 1.28
C ALA A 96 16.33 17.83 0.33
N ASN A 97 15.30 17.02 0.06
CA ASN A 97 15.32 15.93 -0.91
C ASN A 97 15.39 16.38 -2.38
N ALA A 98 15.05 17.63 -2.68
CA ALA A 98 15.18 18.25 -3.99
C ALA A 98 16.28 19.31 -3.99
N SER A 99 17.45 18.99 -3.42
CA SER A 99 18.61 19.90 -3.34
C SER A 99 18.35 21.22 -2.62
N GLY A 100 17.39 21.26 -1.68
CA GLY A 100 17.06 22.45 -0.91
C GLY A 100 16.16 23.46 -1.64
N VAL A 101 15.47 23.03 -2.71
CA VAL A 101 14.45 23.83 -3.38
C VAL A 101 13.46 24.39 -2.36
N THR A 102 13.19 25.69 -2.43
CA THR A 102 12.14 26.33 -1.63
C THR A 102 10.91 26.53 -2.51
N VAL A 103 9.75 26.14 -1.98
CA VAL A 103 8.43 26.42 -2.57
C VAL A 103 7.70 27.33 -1.61
N GLU A 104 7.30 28.52 -2.04
CA GLU A 104 6.67 29.49 -1.13
C GLU A 104 5.20 29.18 -0.85
N ASN A 105 4.47 28.70 -1.86
CA ASN A 105 3.02 28.46 -1.78
C ASN A 105 2.65 27.06 -2.27
N PHE A 106 2.67 26.88 -3.59
CA PHE A 106 2.42 25.61 -4.25
C PHE A 106 3.26 25.56 -5.53
N GLY A 107 3.89 24.41 -5.77
CA GLY A 107 4.82 24.25 -6.88
C GLY A 107 4.73 22.87 -7.52
N ILE A 108 5.21 22.81 -8.75
CA ILE A 108 5.50 21.56 -9.42
C ILE A 108 7.02 21.40 -9.44
N ILE A 109 7.52 20.34 -8.81
CA ILE A 109 8.93 19.98 -8.81
C ILE A 109 9.10 18.85 -9.82
N SER A 110 10.08 18.93 -10.72
CA SER A 110 10.44 17.83 -11.61
C SER A 110 11.89 17.37 -11.43
N PHE A 111 12.11 16.08 -11.64
CA PHE A 111 13.42 15.44 -11.54
C PHE A 111 13.61 14.44 -12.67
N ASP A 112 14.69 14.60 -13.43
CA ASP A 112 15.04 13.73 -14.57
C ASP A 112 16.01 12.58 -14.21
N GLY A 113 16.37 12.47 -12.94
CA GLY A 113 17.37 11.53 -12.41
C GLY A 113 18.75 12.16 -12.21
N SER A 114 18.98 13.40 -12.68
CA SER A 114 20.24 14.14 -12.53
C SER A 114 20.04 15.60 -12.10
N VAL A 115 18.98 16.26 -12.57
CA VAL A 115 18.70 17.69 -12.37
C VAL A 115 17.29 17.88 -11.83
N TRP A 116 17.16 18.78 -10.85
CA TRP A 116 15.88 19.25 -10.33
C TRP A 116 15.46 20.53 -11.06
N SER A 117 14.19 20.61 -11.44
CA SER A 117 13.55 21.82 -11.96
C SER A 117 12.31 22.14 -11.14
N VAL A 118 11.99 23.43 -10.99
CA VAL A 118 10.87 23.89 -10.18
C VAL A 118 10.08 24.90 -10.97
N LEU A 119 8.77 24.73 -10.96
CA LEU A 119 7.82 25.73 -11.42
C LEU A 119 6.93 26.10 -10.24
N GLU A 120 7.10 27.31 -9.71
CA GLU A 120 6.15 27.86 -8.76
C GLU A 120 4.92 28.37 -9.50
N ILE A 121 3.75 27.98 -9.02
CA ILE A 121 2.49 28.47 -9.58
C ILE A 121 2.00 29.56 -8.64
N GLY A 122 2.08 30.81 -9.11
CA GLY A 122 1.39 31.92 -8.48
C GLY A 122 -0.11 31.66 -8.56
N MET A 123 -0.69 31.19 -7.46
CA MET A 123 -2.14 31.07 -7.37
C MET A 123 -2.72 32.49 -7.29
N PRO A 124 -3.69 32.86 -8.14
CA PRO A 124 -4.38 34.14 -8.00
C PRO A 124 -4.96 34.21 -6.59
N GLY A 125 -4.73 35.34 -5.93
CA GLY A 125 -4.86 35.52 -4.49
C GLY A 125 -6.14 34.92 -3.93
N GLY A 126 -6.00 33.86 -3.13
CA GLY A 126 -7.06 33.42 -2.24
C GLY A 126 -7.29 34.52 -1.22
N GLY A 127 -8.52 35.03 -1.14
CA GLY A 127 -8.94 35.87 -0.01
C GLY A 127 -8.71 35.14 1.32
N GLU A 128 -9.02 35.80 2.45
CA GLU A 128 -8.70 35.38 3.84
C GLU A 128 -9.04 33.92 4.26
N GLY A 129 -9.64 33.10 3.39
CA GLY A 129 -9.94 31.68 3.59
C GLY A 129 -9.09 30.66 2.82
N GLY A 130 -8.06 31.06 2.05
CA GLY A 130 -7.10 30.10 1.47
C GLY A 130 -7.64 29.16 0.37
N PHE A 131 -8.78 29.47 -0.24
CA PHE A 131 -9.30 28.78 -1.42
C PHE A 131 -9.12 29.63 -2.68
N VAL A 132 -8.81 28.97 -3.80
CA VAL A 132 -8.73 29.61 -5.13
C VAL A 132 -10.15 29.93 -5.59
N ASP A 133 -10.45 31.21 -5.78
CA ASP A 133 -11.70 31.68 -6.37
C ASP A 133 -11.62 31.61 -7.90
N LEU A 134 -12.25 30.60 -8.49
CA LEU A 134 -12.28 30.38 -9.94
C LEU A 134 -13.29 31.29 -10.67
N THR A 135 -13.93 32.23 -9.96
CA THR A 135 -14.95 33.13 -10.54
C THR A 135 -14.44 34.53 -10.87
N GLN A 136 -13.17 34.82 -10.59
CA GLN A 136 -12.55 36.06 -11.05
C GLN A 136 -12.11 35.88 -12.51
N GLU A 137 -12.84 36.49 -13.45
CA GLU A 137 -12.33 36.82 -14.78
C GLU A 137 -11.43 38.06 -14.67
N ASP A 138 -10.35 38.10 -15.47
CA ASP A 138 -9.35 39.20 -15.53
C ASP A 138 -9.96 40.60 -15.72
#